data_AF-A0A7S4ITP5-F1
#
_entry.id   AF-A0A7S4ITP5-F1
#
_cell.length_a   1.000
_cell.length_b   1.000
_cell.length_c   1.000
_cell.angle_alpha   90.00
_cell.angle_beta   90.00
_cell.angle_gamma   90.00
#
_symmetry.space_group_name_H-M   'P 1'
#
loop_
_entity.id
_entity.type
_entity.pdbx_description
1 polymer ?
#
loop_
_entity_poly.entity_id
_entity_poly.type
_entity_poly.pdbx_seq_one_letter_code
_entity_poly.pdbx_strand_id
1 'polypeptide(L)'
;TTLLPQFQTLSELNEYCRSETFNSLLEQESQNATEEEAQQSLIDTLKAWEVEQKQKFHPEATNNELKELKQQAVSALQQSNENSAKQEEHRLLIIKIAKLRDQLSCEFEEYEKATQNMQRKIAAALNALSRGGRSNRARRAGLLNKHAGRSKIEGANADKHGNALGTEFDLGVDGAFKGMEIIVLQLYPFTKSHTVKAFEKKGFSFQWFTSVPSAAELKKTLALETVCQLWIIGGNAGVMNKEIISIIEEFHKAG
;
A
#
# COMPACT_ATOMS: atom_id res chain seq x y z
N THR A 1 -4.92 24.45 7.27
CA THR A 1 -5.46 23.40 8.16
C THR A 1 -6.96 23.46 8.05
N THR A 2 -7.56 22.58 7.25
CA THR A 2 -9.01 22.57 7.06
C THR A 2 -9.61 21.98 8.33
N LEU A 3 -10.31 22.83 9.10
CA LEU A 3 -10.90 22.41 10.37
C LEU A 3 -12.06 21.46 10.07
N LEU A 4 -11.89 20.19 10.45
CA LEU A 4 -13.00 19.24 10.42
C LEU A 4 -14.08 19.71 11.40
N PRO A 5 -15.36 19.66 10.99
CA PRO A 5 -16.46 20.09 11.84
C PRO A 5 -16.58 19.24 13.12
N GLN A 6 -17.11 19.88 14.16
CA GLN A 6 -17.41 19.28 15.44
C GLN A 6 -18.90 18.96 15.53
N PHE A 7 -19.24 17.75 15.99
CA PHE A 7 -20.62 17.26 16.04
C PHE A 7 -21.07 17.12 17.48
N GLN A 8 -22.31 17.48 17.80
CA GLN A 8 -22.89 17.30 19.14
C GLN A 8 -23.60 15.96 19.29
N THR A 9 -24.11 15.41 18.19
CA THR A 9 -24.81 14.11 18.20
C THR A 9 -24.25 13.14 17.17
N LEU A 10 -24.46 11.84 17.42
CA LEU A 10 -24.11 10.78 16.47
C LEU A 10 -24.89 10.90 15.15
N SER A 11 -26.11 11.44 15.21
CA SER A 11 -26.95 11.67 14.03
C SER A 11 -26.34 12.73 13.11
N GLU A 12 -25.90 13.86 13.68
CA GLU A 12 -25.22 14.93 12.93
C GLU A 12 -23.92 14.43 12.27
N LEU A 13 -23.12 13.65 13.01
CA LEU A 13 -21.91 13.03 12.47
C LEU A 13 -22.24 12.12 11.27
N ASN A 14 -23.25 11.26 11.42
CA ASN A 14 -23.67 10.34 10.37
C ASN A 14 -24.20 11.07 9.12
N GLU A 15 -24.98 12.13 9.31
CA GLU A 15 -25.49 12.97 8.22
C GLU A 15 -24.35 13.67 7.47
N TYR A 16 -23.40 14.26 8.20
CA TYR A 16 -22.23 14.87 7.59
C TYR A 16 -21.38 13.86 6.80
N CYS A 17 -21.13 12.67 7.37
CA CYS A 17 -20.39 11.62 6.69
C CYS A 17 -21.08 11.13 5.40
N ARG A 18 -22.40 11.34 5.26
CA ARG A 18 -23.16 11.03 4.05
C ARG A 18 -23.25 12.21 3.07
N SER A 19 -22.99 13.42 3.53
CA SER A 19 -23.09 14.64 2.73
C SER A 19 -22.07 14.70 1.58
N GLU A 20 -22.44 15.43 0.52
CA GLU A 20 -21.51 15.79 -0.55
C GLU A 20 -20.39 16.72 -0.07
N THR A 21 -20.63 17.49 1.00
CA THR A 21 -19.61 18.34 1.62
C THR A 21 -18.42 17.53 2.10
N PHE A 22 -18.68 16.39 2.75
CA PHE A 22 -17.60 15.50 3.21
C PHE A 22 -16.87 14.83 2.04
N ASN A 23 -17.58 14.43 0.98
CA ASN A 23 -16.95 13.89 -0.23
C ASN A 23 -16.05 14.95 -0.90
N SER A 24 -16.58 16.16 -1.07
CA SER A 24 -15.88 17.28 -1.70
C SER A 24 -14.63 17.66 -0.90
N LEU A 25 -14.70 17.63 0.43
CA LEU A 25 -13.54 17.84 1.29
C LEU A 25 -12.46 16.78 1.04
N LEU A 26 -12.82 15.50 1.04
CA LEU A 26 -11.86 14.41 0.80
C LEU A 26 -11.25 14.50 -0.62
N GLU A 27 -12.05 14.85 -1.62
CA GLU A 27 -11.58 15.04 -3.00
C GLU A 27 -10.65 16.25 -3.13
N GLN A 28 -11.05 17.41 -2.62
CA GLN A 28 -10.26 18.63 -2.65
C GLN A 28 -8.90 18.45 -1.97
N GLU A 29 -8.89 17.85 -0.79
CA GLU A 29 -7.66 17.57 -0.05
C GLU A 29 -6.77 16.55 -0.77
N SER A 30 -7.38 15.56 -1.45
CA SER A 30 -6.63 14.62 -2.29
C SER A 30 -6.01 15.22 -3.55
N GLN A 31 -6.66 16.24 -4.13
CA GLN A 31 -6.20 16.91 -5.35
C GLN A 31 -5.15 17.99 -5.07
N ASN A 32 -5.24 18.65 -3.92
CA ASN A 32 -4.32 19.74 -3.54
C ASN A 32 -2.99 19.25 -2.97
N ALA A 33 -2.90 18.00 -2.51
CA ALA A 33 -1.69 17.47 -1.90
C ALA A 33 -0.69 16.95 -2.96
N THR A 34 0.05 17.88 -3.59
CA THR A 34 1.19 17.54 -4.47
C THR A 34 2.43 17.07 -3.69
N GLU A 35 2.52 17.45 -2.42
CA GLU A 35 3.64 17.17 -1.51
C GLU A 35 3.30 16.05 -0.51
N GLU A 36 4.24 15.14 -0.30
CA GLU A 36 4.11 13.98 0.59
C GLU A 36 3.79 14.40 2.04
N GLU A 37 4.32 15.54 2.47
CA GLU A 37 4.05 16.13 3.78
C GLU A 37 2.59 16.58 3.94
N ALA A 38 1.98 17.13 2.88
CA ALA A 38 0.57 17.52 2.89
C ALA A 38 -0.35 16.29 2.92
N GLN A 39 0.01 15.23 2.19
CA GLN A 39 -0.72 13.96 2.24
C GLN A 39 -0.63 13.34 3.63
N GLN A 40 0.57 13.28 4.22
CA GLN A 40 0.76 12.73 5.56
C GLN A 40 0.02 13.57 6.62
N SER A 41 0.06 14.91 6.52
CA SER A 41 -0.68 15.80 7.41
C SER A 41 -2.20 15.58 7.35
N LEU A 42 -2.75 15.36 6.15
CA LEU A 42 -4.17 15.01 5.99
C LEU A 42 -4.51 13.65 6.61
N ILE A 43 -3.66 12.65 6.39
CA ILE A 43 -3.81 11.31 6.99
C ILE A 43 -3.85 11.43 8.52
N ASP A 44 -2.92 12.19 9.09
CA ASP A 44 -2.81 12.38 10.53
C ASP A 44 -4.01 13.16 11.09
N THR A 45 -4.48 14.16 10.35
CA THR A 45 -5.69 14.95 10.70
C THR A 45 -6.95 14.07 10.71
N LEU A 46 -7.15 13.24 9.68
CA LEU A 46 -8.30 12.33 9.60
C LEU A 46 -8.27 11.27 10.71
N LYS A 47 -7.10 10.72 11.02
CA LYS A 47 -6.93 9.77 12.13
C LYS A 47 -7.20 10.41 13.48
N ALA A 48 -6.68 11.62 13.71
CA ALA A 48 -6.91 12.35 14.96
C ALA A 48 -8.40 12.65 15.15
N TRP A 49 -9.07 13.08 14.08
CA TRP A 49 -10.51 13.32 14.08
C TRP A 49 -11.32 12.03 14.34
N GLU A 50 -10.97 10.90 13.71
CA GLU A 50 -11.61 9.60 14.00
C GLU A 50 -11.48 9.22 15.48
N VAL A 51 -10.30 9.39 16.07
CA VAL A 51 -10.05 9.14 17.50
C VAL A 51 -10.94 10.03 18.37
N GLU A 52 -11.04 11.32 18.04
CA GLU A 52 -11.90 12.27 18.76
C GLU A 52 -13.38 11.86 18.69
N GLN A 53 -13.89 11.53 17.51
CA GLN A 53 -15.28 11.08 17.36
C GLN A 53 -15.54 9.77 18.13
N LYS A 54 -14.58 8.84 18.13
CA LYS A 54 -14.66 7.62 18.94
C LYS A 54 -14.72 7.93 20.43
N GLN A 55 -13.89 8.85 20.93
CA GLN A 55 -13.93 9.25 22.35
C GLN A 55 -15.27 9.91 22.72
N LYS A 56 -15.87 10.64 21.79
CA LYS A 56 -17.12 11.37 22.04
C LYS A 56 -18.38 10.49 21.98
N PHE A 57 -18.41 9.50 21.09
CA PHE A 57 -19.66 8.78 20.79
C PHE A 57 -19.63 7.27 21.02
N HIS A 58 -18.45 6.64 21.12
CA HIS A 58 -18.38 5.21 21.29
C HIS A 58 -18.93 4.80 22.67
N PRO A 59 -19.83 3.80 22.78
CA PRO A 59 -20.43 3.42 24.06
C PRO A 59 -19.39 3.10 25.15
N GLU A 60 -18.24 2.54 24.78
CA GLU A 60 -17.14 2.30 25.74
C GLU A 60 -16.45 3.54 26.27
N ALA A 61 -16.52 4.65 25.56
CA ALA A 61 -15.91 5.92 25.99
C ALA A 61 -16.92 6.77 26.79
N THR A 62 -18.20 6.66 26.45
CA THR A 62 -19.29 7.48 27.04
C THR A 62 -19.94 6.83 28.25
N ASN A 63 -19.93 5.50 28.37
CA ASN A 63 -20.47 4.80 29.52
C ASN A 63 -19.45 4.77 30.69
N ASN A 64 -19.72 5.54 31.74
CA ASN A 64 -18.84 5.66 32.91
C ASN A 64 -18.63 4.33 33.64
N GLU A 65 -19.68 3.53 33.80
CA GLU A 65 -19.59 2.23 34.48
C GLU A 65 -18.67 1.26 33.73
N LEU A 66 -18.81 1.19 32.40
CA LEU A 66 -17.95 0.36 31.54
C LEU A 66 -16.50 0.82 31.59
N LYS A 67 -16.27 2.15 31.65
CA LYS A 67 -14.94 2.74 31.79
C LYS A 67 -14.29 2.39 33.13
N GLU A 68 -15.04 2.51 34.22
CA GLU A 68 -14.59 2.15 35.56
C GLU A 68 -14.27 0.66 35.68
N LEU A 69 -15.17 -0.21 35.19
CA LEU A 69 -14.97 -1.66 35.20
C LEU A 69 -13.72 -2.06 34.40
N LYS A 70 -13.48 -1.43 33.24
CA LYS A 70 -12.25 -1.67 32.46
C LYS A 70 -11.00 -1.22 33.20
N GLN A 71 -11.03 -0.05 33.84
CA GLN A 71 -9.91 0.43 34.63
C GLN A 71 -9.59 -0.52 35.79
N GLN A 72 -10.61 -1.00 36.50
CA GLN A 72 -10.48 -2.00 37.56
C GLN A 72 -9.91 -3.32 37.02
N ALA A 73 -10.38 -3.78 35.85
CA ALA A 73 -9.88 -5.01 35.23
C ALA A 73 -8.39 -4.92 34.88
N VAL A 74 -7.96 -3.79 34.30
CA VAL A 74 -6.54 -3.55 33.99
C VAL A 74 -5.69 -3.55 35.26
N SER A 75 -6.13 -2.86 36.31
CA SER A 75 -5.44 -2.84 37.59
C SER A 75 -5.38 -4.22 38.25
N ALA A 76 -6.46 -5.01 38.19
CA ALA A 76 -6.50 -6.37 38.71
C ALA A 76 -5.54 -7.30 37.95
N LEU A 77 -5.47 -7.18 36.62
CA LEU A 77 -4.56 -7.95 35.77
C LEU A 77 -3.09 -7.67 36.11
N GLN A 78 -2.72 -6.40 36.28
CA GLN A 78 -1.37 -5.99 36.67
C GLN A 78 -0.93 -6.56 38.04
N GLN A 79 -1.88 -6.83 38.92
CA GLN A 79 -1.65 -7.39 40.26
C GLN A 79 -1.75 -8.93 40.29
N SER A 80 -2.06 -9.58 39.16
CA SER A 80 -2.48 -10.99 39.10
C SER A 80 -1.34 -12.01 39.03
N ASN A 81 -0.08 -11.57 38.90
CA ASN A 81 1.03 -12.45 38.56
C ASN A 81 1.31 -13.57 39.60
N GLU A 82 0.81 -13.45 40.84
CA GLU A 82 1.02 -14.49 41.88
C GLU A 82 -0.18 -14.70 42.82
N ASN A 83 -1.33 -14.05 42.60
CA ASN A 83 -2.46 -14.08 43.53
C ASN A 83 -3.74 -14.62 42.86
N SER A 84 -4.16 -15.84 43.25
CA SER A 84 -5.35 -16.49 42.70
C SER A 84 -6.65 -15.71 42.95
N ALA A 85 -6.73 -14.97 44.07
CA ALA A 85 -7.88 -14.11 44.35
C ALA A 85 -7.97 -12.93 43.38
N LYS A 86 -6.82 -12.36 42.97
CA LYS A 86 -6.76 -11.28 41.97
C LYS A 86 -7.07 -11.77 40.55
N GLN A 87 -6.71 -13.01 40.24
CA GLN A 87 -7.11 -13.66 38.99
C GLN A 87 -8.62 -13.87 38.93
N GLU A 88 -9.25 -14.31 40.03
CA GLU A 88 -10.71 -14.47 40.09
C GLU A 88 -11.44 -13.12 40.06
N GLU A 89 -10.91 -12.09 40.74
CA GLU A 89 -11.43 -10.71 40.65
C GLU A 89 -11.41 -10.20 39.20
N HIS A 90 -10.28 -10.36 38.50
CA HIS A 90 -10.17 -10.00 37.09
C HIS A 90 -11.20 -10.75 36.24
N ARG A 91 -11.36 -12.06 36.44
CA ARG A 91 -12.36 -12.88 35.72
C ARG A 91 -13.78 -12.35 35.95
N LEU A 92 -14.15 -12.04 37.18
CA LEU A 92 -15.48 -11.50 37.50
C LEU A 92 -15.72 -10.14 36.85
N LEU A 93 -14.69 -9.27 36.81
CA LEU A 93 -14.77 -7.98 36.11
C LEU A 93 -14.99 -8.16 34.61
N ILE A 94 -14.31 -9.12 33.96
CA ILE A 94 -14.54 -9.44 32.55
C ILE A 94 -15.99 -9.90 32.30
N ILE A 95 -16.56 -10.72 33.18
CA ILE A 95 -17.96 -11.16 33.06
C ILE A 95 -18.91 -9.95 33.18
N LYS A 96 -18.67 -9.03 34.13
CA LYS A 96 -19.49 -7.82 34.28
C LYS A 96 -19.40 -6.92 33.05
N ILE A 97 -18.19 -6.70 32.52
CA ILE A 97 -17.96 -5.96 31.28
C ILE A 97 -18.74 -6.58 30.12
N ALA A 98 -18.70 -7.90 29.98
CA ALA A 98 -19.41 -8.61 28.91
C ALA A 98 -20.93 -8.42 29.02
N LYS A 99 -21.50 -8.55 30.23
CA LYS A 99 -22.94 -8.31 30.47
C LYS A 99 -23.35 -6.87 30.16
N LEU A 100 -22.54 -5.90 30.58
CA LEU A 100 -22.83 -4.49 30.32
C LEU A 100 -22.74 -4.16 28.83
N ARG A 101 -21.79 -4.75 28.10
CA ARG A 101 -21.73 -4.63 26.63
C ARG A 101 -22.96 -5.21 25.95
N ASP A 102 -23.47 -6.35 26.43
CA ASP A 102 -24.69 -6.98 25.90
C ASP A 102 -25.92 -6.09 26.10
N GLN A 103 -26.02 -5.44 27.28
CA GLN A 103 -27.05 -4.45 27.56
C GLN A 103 -26.97 -3.21 26.66
N LEU A 104 -25.74 -2.82 26.26
CA LEU A 104 -25.48 -1.68 25.38
C LEU A 104 -25.48 -2.06 23.89
N SER A 105 -25.91 -3.27 23.54
CA SER A 105 -25.79 -3.81 22.16
C SER A 105 -26.44 -2.90 21.12
N CYS A 106 -27.58 -2.27 21.44
CA CYS A 106 -28.26 -1.33 20.55
C CYS A 106 -27.41 -0.08 20.28
N GLU A 107 -26.84 0.53 21.31
CA GLU A 107 -25.97 1.71 21.19
C GLU A 107 -24.69 1.39 20.41
N PHE A 108 -24.13 0.20 20.59
CA PHE A 108 -23.01 -0.29 19.78
C PHE A 108 -23.39 -0.42 18.32
N GLU A 109 -24.55 -1.03 18.02
CA GLU A 109 -25.02 -1.15 16.64
C GLU A 109 -25.28 0.22 15.97
N GLU A 110 -25.85 1.18 16.70
CA GLU A 110 -26.09 2.53 16.19
C GLU A 110 -24.77 3.25 15.88
N TYR A 111 -23.80 3.16 16.80
CA TYR A 111 -22.45 3.70 16.59
C TYR A 111 -21.77 3.06 15.37
N GLU A 112 -21.79 1.74 15.25
CA GLU A 112 -21.20 1.03 14.11
C GLU A 112 -21.87 1.43 12.80
N LYS A 113 -23.20 1.48 12.74
CA LYS A 113 -23.94 1.91 11.54
C LYS A 113 -23.60 3.35 11.13
N ALA A 114 -23.44 4.25 12.10
CA ALA A 114 -23.07 5.64 11.86
C ALA A 114 -21.62 5.78 11.37
N THR A 115 -20.68 5.06 11.98
CA THR A 115 -19.25 5.21 11.73
C THR A 115 -18.71 4.35 10.59
N GLN A 116 -19.37 3.25 10.23
CA GLN A 116 -18.94 2.37 9.13
C GLN A 116 -18.88 3.10 7.78
N ASN A 117 -19.77 4.07 7.54
CA ASN A 117 -19.69 4.91 6.33
C ASN A 117 -18.48 5.84 6.35
N MET A 118 -18.24 6.49 7.49
CA MET A 118 -17.09 7.35 7.72
C MET A 118 -15.79 6.58 7.48
N GLN A 119 -15.63 5.42 8.13
CA GLN A 119 -14.44 4.57 8.02
C GLN A 119 -14.21 4.09 6.58
N ARG A 120 -15.27 3.68 5.88
CA ARG A 120 -15.16 3.28 4.46
C ARG A 120 -14.68 4.44 3.58
N LYS A 121 -15.22 5.65 3.77
CA LYS A 121 -14.82 6.83 2.99
C LYS A 121 -13.41 7.29 3.32
N ILE A 122 -13.04 7.34 4.60
CA ILE A 122 -11.67 7.63 5.03
C ILE A 122 -10.71 6.59 4.44
N ALA A 123 -10.99 5.29 4.59
CA ALA A 123 -10.14 4.24 4.03
C ALA A 123 -10.00 4.34 2.50
N ALA A 124 -11.08 4.68 1.78
CA ALA A 124 -11.02 4.91 0.34
C ALA A 124 -10.13 6.12 -0.01
N ALA A 125 -10.27 7.23 0.71
CA ALA A 125 -9.42 8.41 0.54
C ALA A 125 -7.95 8.10 0.87
N LEU A 126 -7.69 7.44 1.99
CA LEU A 126 -6.35 6.98 2.39
C LEU A 126 -5.74 6.05 1.34
N ASN A 127 -6.51 5.13 0.77
CA ASN A 127 -6.05 4.24 -0.32
C ASN A 127 -5.77 5.01 -1.61
N ALA A 128 -6.55 6.03 -1.93
CA ALA A 128 -6.30 6.89 -3.08
C ALA A 128 -5.00 7.71 -2.91
N LEU A 129 -4.74 8.19 -1.70
CA LEU A 129 -3.53 8.94 -1.33
C LEU A 129 -2.28 8.04 -1.26
N SER A 130 -2.37 6.90 -0.56
CA SER A 130 -1.27 5.93 -0.38
C SER A 130 -0.90 5.17 -1.66
N ARG A 131 -1.72 5.22 -2.71
CA ARG A 131 -1.32 4.85 -4.09
C ARG A 131 -0.19 5.74 -4.65
N GLY A 132 0.30 6.72 -3.89
CA GLY A 132 1.62 7.36 -4.02
C GLY A 132 2.85 6.44 -3.99
N GLY A 133 2.69 5.11 -3.99
CA GLY A 133 3.78 4.16 -4.25
C GLY A 133 4.52 4.48 -5.57
N ARG A 134 5.80 4.05 -5.68
CA ARG A 134 6.79 4.34 -6.75
C ARG A 134 6.20 4.58 -8.16
N SER A 135 5.15 3.86 -8.56
CA SER A 135 4.39 4.05 -9.80
C SER A 135 3.81 5.46 -10.01
N ASN A 136 3.36 6.17 -8.96
CA ASN A 136 2.87 7.54 -9.08
C ASN A 136 4.00 8.57 -9.25
N ARG A 137 5.21 8.30 -8.73
CA ARG A 137 6.41 9.12 -9.02
C ARG A 137 6.82 8.99 -10.48
N ALA A 138 6.88 7.75 -10.98
CA ALA A 138 7.18 7.50 -12.39
C ALA A 138 6.12 8.10 -13.33
N ARG A 139 4.83 8.06 -12.94
CA ARG A 139 3.74 8.71 -13.69
C ARG A 139 3.87 10.24 -13.69
N ARG A 140 4.19 10.87 -12.55
CA ARG A 140 4.41 12.33 -12.45
C ARG A 140 5.65 12.80 -13.21
N ALA A 141 6.70 11.98 -13.26
CA ALA A 141 7.90 12.23 -14.05
C ALA A 141 7.69 12.01 -15.57
N GLY A 142 6.46 11.70 -16.01
CA GLY A 142 6.15 11.47 -17.42
C GLY A 142 6.74 10.17 -17.99
N LEU A 143 7.25 9.28 -17.14
CA LEU A 143 7.91 8.03 -17.55
C LEU A 143 6.90 6.93 -17.87
N LEU A 144 5.70 6.99 -17.28
CA LEU A 144 4.66 6.00 -17.51
C LEU A 144 3.59 6.52 -18.47
N ASN A 145 3.03 5.59 -19.25
CA ASN A 145 1.90 5.87 -20.11
C ASN A 145 0.63 6.19 -19.29
N LYS A 146 -0.31 6.95 -19.87
CA LYS A 146 -1.66 7.20 -19.32
C LYS A 146 -2.46 5.92 -18.99
N HIS A 147 -2.14 4.81 -19.65
CA HIS A 147 -2.77 3.50 -19.42
C HIS A 147 -1.98 2.57 -18.47
N ALA A 148 -0.83 3.01 -17.95
CA ALA A 148 0.03 2.19 -17.10
C ALA A 148 -0.68 1.65 -15.86
N GLY A 149 -0.63 0.34 -15.67
CA GLY A 149 -1.25 -0.39 -14.55
C GLY A 149 -2.73 -0.73 -14.74
N ARG A 150 -3.32 -0.52 -15.92
CA ARG A 150 -4.69 -0.93 -16.22
C ARG A 150 -4.72 -2.34 -16.79
N SER A 151 -5.51 -3.22 -16.19
CA SER A 151 -5.71 -4.59 -16.64
C SER A 151 -6.60 -4.69 -17.89
N LYS A 152 -7.42 -3.66 -18.15
CA LYS A 152 -8.28 -3.55 -19.33
C LYS A 152 -8.28 -2.11 -19.82
N ILE A 153 -8.07 -1.93 -21.12
CA ILE A 153 -8.07 -0.63 -21.78
C ILE A 153 -9.23 -0.64 -22.76
N GLU A 154 -10.25 0.15 -22.48
CA GLU A 154 -11.44 0.23 -23.33
C GLU A 154 -11.08 0.73 -24.73
N GLY A 155 -11.56 0.03 -25.76
CA GLY A 155 -11.27 0.34 -27.16
C GLY A 155 -9.89 -0.09 -27.67
N ALA A 156 -9.01 -0.65 -26.83
CA ALA A 156 -7.75 -1.21 -27.30
C ALA A 156 -7.95 -2.60 -27.89
N ASN A 157 -7.45 -2.82 -29.11
CA ASN A 157 -7.34 -4.16 -29.68
C ASN A 157 -6.31 -4.96 -28.88
N ALA A 158 -6.57 -6.24 -28.62
CA ALA A 158 -5.64 -7.11 -27.92
C ALA A 158 -5.04 -8.17 -28.86
N ASP A 159 -3.82 -8.60 -28.58
CA ASP A 159 -3.22 -9.77 -29.23
C ASP A 159 -3.85 -11.08 -28.72
N LYS A 160 -3.43 -12.21 -29.29
CA LYS A 160 -3.91 -13.55 -28.89
C LYS A 160 -3.59 -13.93 -27.43
N HIS A 161 -2.73 -13.17 -26.76
CA HIS A 161 -2.34 -13.35 -25.37
C HIS A 161 -3.05 -12.36 -24.44
N GLY A 162 -3.89 -11.47 -24.97
CA GLY A 162 -4.63 -10.46 -24.21
C GLY A 162 -3.85 -9.17 -23.95
N ASN A 163 -2.67 -8.98 -24.56
CA ASN A 163 -1.91 -7.73 -24.43
C ASN A 163 -2.48 -6.69 -25.39
N ALA A 164 -2.65 -5.45 -24.93
CA ALA A 164 -3.08 -4.35 -25.80
C ALA A 164 -2.05 -4.11 -26.93
N LEU A 165 -2.54 -3.98 -28.16
CA LEU A 165 -1.74 -3.74 -29.36
C LEU A 165 -1.43 -2.25 -29.50
N GLY A 166 -0.14 -1.89 -29.49
CA GLY A 166 0.32 -0.51 -29.70
C GLY A 166 1.25 -0.04 -28.58
N THR A 167 2.27 0.74 -28.92
CA THR A 167 3.25 1.21 -27.93
C THR A 167 2.70 2.28 -26.99
N GLU A 168 1.58 2.89 -27.36
CA GLU A 168 0.76 3.75 -26.52
C GLU A 168 0.02 3.00 -25.40
N PHE A 169 0.17 1.67 -25.30
CA PHE A 169 -0.36 0.87 -24.20
C PHE A 169 0.74 0.22 -23.35
N ASP A 170 2.01 0.44 -23.69
CA ASP A 170 3.14 -0.01 -22.89
C ASP A 170 3.16 0.68 -21.51
N LEU A 171 3.81 0.03 -20.54
CA LEU A 171 3.96 0.59 -19.19
C LEU A 171 4.74 1.90 -19.21
N GLY A 172 5.91 1.90 -19.84
CA GLY A 172 6.78 3.08 -19.98
C GLY A 172 6.62 3.74 -21.33
N VAL A 173 6.69 5.08 -21.37
CA VAL A 173 6.76 5.83 -22.64
C VAL A 173 8.12 5.62 -23.31
N ASP A 174 8.24 6.03 -24.56
CA ASP A 174 9.52 5.90 -25.28
C ASP A 174 10.58 6.83 -24.66
N GLY A 175 11.79 6.29 -24.48
CA GLY A 175 12.87 6.97 -23.75
C GLY A 175 12.71 7.09 -22.23
N ALA A 176 11.67 6.51 -21.63
CA ALA A 176 11.41 6.60 -20.19
C ALA A 176 12.55 6.05 -19.31
N PHE A 177 13.43 5.22 -19.86
CA PHE A 177 14.47 4.54 -19.10
C PHE A 177 15.89 4.94 -19.53
N LYS A 178 16.05 6.14 -20.11
CA LYS A 178 17.38 6.69 -20.44
C LYS A 178 18.30 6.70 -19.22
N GLY A 179 19.51 6.18 -19.39
CA GLY A 179 20.51 6.04 -18.33
C GLY A 179 20.37 4.76 -17.50
N MET A 180 19.34 3.95 -17.76
CA MET A 180 19.18 2.63 -17.15
C MET A 180 19.67 1.55 -18.11
N GLU A 181 20.26 0.52 -17.52
CA GLU A 181 20.89 -0.59 -18.22
C GLU A 181 20.26 -1.92 -17.82
N ILE A 182 20.05 -2.79 -18.81
CA ILE A 182 19.58 -4.16 -18.62
C ILE A 182 20.71 -5.14 -18.99
N ILE A 183 21.02 -6.04 -18.08
CA ILE A 183 21.94 -7.14 -18.35
C ILE A 183 21.12 -8.36 -18.77
N VAL A 184 21.42 -8.92 -19.95
CA VAL A 184 20.72 -10.12 -20.47
C VAL A 184 21.67 -11.30 -20.54
N LEU A 185 21.34 -12.37 -19.81
CA LEU A 185 21.96 -13.68 -19.92
C LEU A 185 21.06 -14.59 -20.77
N GLN A 186 21.39 -14.72 -22.05
CA GLN A 186 20.71 -15.61 -22.98
C GLN A 186 21.34 -17.00 -22.92
N LEU A 187 20.73 -17.91 -22.17
CA LEU A 187 21.20 -19.30 -21.99
C LEU A 187 20.46 -20.29 -22.92
N TYR A 188 19.64 -19.78 -23.83
CA TYR A 188 18.95 -20.54 -24.87
C TYR A 188 18.98 -19.78 -26.20
N PRO A 189 19.25 -20.42 -27.35
CA PRO A 189 19.37 -19.74 -28.64
C PRO A 189 18.01 -19.24 -29.16
N PHE A 190 17.91 -17.93 -29.40
CA PHE A 190 16.78 -17.26 -30.03
C PHE A 190 17.23 -15.93 -30.65
N THR A 191 16.40 -15.37 -31.54
CA THR A 191 16.68 -14.08 -32.21
C THR A 191 16.28 -12.91 -31.32
N LYS A 192 17.23 -12.02 -31.00
CA LYS A 192 17.01 -10.86 -30.12
C LYS A 192 16.55 -9.56 -30.80
N SER A 193 16.36 -9.55 -32.12
CA SER A 193 16.09 -8.34 -32.92
C SER A 193 14.90 -7.51 -32.39
N HIS A 194 13.79 -8.17 -32.06
CA HIS A 194 12.62 -7.48 -31.51
C HIS A 194 12.87 -6.91 -30.10
N THR A 195 13.56 -7.66 -29.25
CA THR A 195 13.90 -7.23 -27.88
C THR A 195 14.84 -6.04 -27.90
N VAL A 196 15.88 -6.06 -28.74
CA VAL A 196 16.84 -4.95 -28.88
C VAL A 196 16.13 -3.68 -29.32
N LYS A 197 15.28 -3.75 -30.35
CA LYS A 197 14.49 -2.61 -30.81
C LYS A 197 13.58 -2.06 -29.71
N ALA A 198 13.00 -2.93 -28.88
CA ALA A 198 12.17 -2.51 -27.75
C ALA A 198 13.00 -1.79 -26.68
N PHE A 199 14.18 -2.32 -26.31
CA PHE A 199 15.09 -1.67 -25.36
C PHE A 199 15.51 -0.28 -25.83
N GLU A 200 15.99 -0.18 -27.08
CA GLU A 200 16.42 1.09 -27.68
C GLU A 200 15.27 2.10 -27.72
N LYS A 201 14.08 1.69 -28.15
CA LYS A 201 12.88 2.54 -28.19
C LYS A 201 12.50 3.03 -26.79
N LYS A 202 12.61 2.20 -25.77
CA LYS A 202 12.33 2.55 -24.37
C LYS A 202 13.46 3.32 -23.68
N GLY A 203 14.63 3.40 -24.31
CA GLY A 203 15.78 4.18 -23.84
C GLY A 203 16.75 3.41 -22.94
N PHE A 204 16.60 2.10 -22.81
CA PHE A 204 17.55 1.28 -22.07
C PHE A 204 18.87 1.12 -22.85
N SER A 205 20.00 1.21 -22.15
CA SER A 205 21.21 0.53 -22.59
C SER A 205 21.12 -0.96 -22.21
N PHE A 206 21.94 -1.81 -22.85
CA PHE A 206 21.96 -3.22 -22.50
C PHE A 206 23.31 -3.87 -22.77
N GLN A 207 23.66 -4.86 -21.95
CA GLN A 207 24.73 -5.81 -22.24
C GLN A 207 24.12 -7.19 -22.43
N TRP A 208 24.59 -7.89 -23.46
CA TRP A 208 23.98 -9.14 -23.89
C TRP A 208 25.00 -10.26 -23.94
N PHE A 209 24.88 -11.21 -23.02
CA PHE A 209 25.74 -12.38 -22.91
C PHE A 209 25.03 -13.60 -23.48
N THR A 210 25.69 -14.32 -24.38
CA THR A 210 25.20 -15.60 -24.94
C THR A 210 25.78 -16.83 -24.22
N SER A 211 26.55 -16.59 -23.17
CA SER A 211 27.12 -17.58 -22.25
C SER A 211 27.26 -16.95 -20.87
N VAL A 212 27.28 -17.74 -19.80
CA VAL A 212 27.48 -17.21 -18.45
C VAL A 212 28.89 -16.58 -18.35
N PRO A 213 29.02 -15.28 -18.02
CA PRO A 213 30.32 -14.65 -17.81
C PRO A 213 31.01 -15.20 -16.55
N SER A 214 32.28 -14.88 -16.36
CA SER A 214 32.97 -15.26 -15.12
C SER A 214 32.31 -14.62 -13.89
N ALA A 215 32.44 -15.23 -12.71
CA ALA A 215 31.86 -14.69 -11.48
C ALA A 215 32.37 -13.27 -11.17
N ALA A 216 33.66 -13.02 -11.37
CA ALA A 216 34.26 -11.70 -11.18
C ALA A 216 33.69 -10.65 -12.15
N GLU A 217 33.51 -11.03 -13.43
CA GLU A 217 32.94 -10.16 -14.46
C GLU A 217 31.46 -9.87 -14.20
N LEU A 218 30.67 -10.89 -13.86
CA LEU A 218 29.25 -10.72 -13.55
C LEU A 218 29.07 -9.80 -12.35
N LYS A 219 29.84 -10.03 -11.27
CA LYS A 219 29.80 -9.20 -10.06
C LYS A 219 30.14 -7.74 -10.37
N LYS A 220 31.20 -7.50 -11.15
CA LYS A 220 31.59 -6.16 -11.57
C LYS A 220 30.48 -5.48 -12.39
N THR A 221 29.87 -6.22 -13.30
CA THR A 221 28.82 -5.70 -14.20
C THR A 221 27.57 -5.33 -13.42
N LEU A 222 27.09 -6.21 -12.53
CA LEU A 222 25.89 -5.98 -11.72
C LEU A 222 26.07 -4.91 -10.64
N ALA A 223 27.31 -4.54 -10.31
CA ALA A 223 27.61 -3.47 -9.37
C ALA A 223 27.56 -2.06 -9.99
N LEU A 224 27.36 -1.93 -11.30
CA LEU A 224 27.24 -0.63 -11.96
C LEU A 224 25.91 0.04 -11.58
N GLU A 225 25.96 1.32 -11.20
CA GLU A 225 24.77 2.10 -10.80
C GLU A 225 23.72 2.24 -11.92
N THR A 226 24.14 2.11 -13.18
CA THR A 226 23.24 2.13 -14.34
C THR A 226 22.41 0.86 -14.44
N VAL A 227 22.88 -0.27 -13.89
CA VAL A 227 22.23 -1.56 -14.03
C VAL A 227 21.02 -1.65 -13.11
N CYS A 228 19.84 -1.70 -13.72
CA CYS A 228 18.56 -1.73 -13.02
C CYS A 228 17.88 -3.10 -13.06
N GLN A 229 18.27 -3.96 -14.00
CA GLN A 229 17.64 -5.26 -14.20
C GLN A 229 18.64 -6.29 -14.72
N LEU A 230 18.45 -7.54 -14.28
CA LEU A 230 19.11 -8.72 -14.80
C LEU A 230 18.04 -9.67 -15.37
N TRP A 231 18.14 -9.99 -16.66
CA TRP A 231 17.25 -10.92 -17.34
C TRP A 231 17.99 -12.22 -17.60
N ILE A 232 17.52 -13.31 -17.01
CA ILE A 232 18.09 -14.64 -17.20
C ILE A 232 17.11 -15.45 -18.03
N ILE A 233 17.45 -15.72 -19.28
CA ILE A 233 16.60 -16.47 -20.22
C ILE A 233 17.16 -17.89 -20.31
N GLY A 234 16.66 -18.74 -19.43
CA GLY A 234 17.09 -20.13 -19.27
C GLY A 234 16.53 -21.08 -20.33
N GLY A 235 17.31 -22.11 -20.66
CA GLY A 235 16.89 -23.31 -21.39
C GLY A 235 17.07 -24.57 -20.54
N ASN A 236 17.23 -25.73 -21.18
CA ASN A 236 17.48 -26.98 -20.46
C ASN A 236 18.96 -27.13 -20.08
N ALA A 237 19.23 -27.09 -18.77
CA ALA A 237 20.42 -27.54 -18.02
C ALA A 237 21.55 -26.54 -17.65
N GLY A 238 21.88 -26.53 -16.33
CA GLY A 238 23.24 -26.73 -15.79
C GLY A 238 24.28 -25.61 -15.82
N VAL A 239 24.04 -24.46 -16.47
CA VAL A 239 25.12 -23.47 -16.72
C VAL A 239 25.50 -22.60 -15.51
N MET A 240 24.68 -22.57 -14.46
CA MET A 240 24.93 -21.71 -13.28
C MET A 240 25.55 -22.49 -12.12
N ASN A 241 26.73 -22.04 -11.67
CA ASN A 241 27.37 -22.55 -10.45
C ASN A 241 26.89 -21.79 -9.20
N LYS A 242 27.23 -22.31 -8.01
CA LYS A 242 26.80 -21.71 -6.73
C LYS A 242 27.29 -20.27 -6.54
N GLU A 243 28.46 -19.94 -7.06
CA GLU A 243 29.05 -18.61 -6.93
C GLU A 243 28.25 -17.56 -7.73
N ILE A 244 27.93 -17.88 -9.00
CA ILE A 244 27.08 -17.06 -9.85
C ILE A 244 25.70 -16.86 -9.24
N ILE A 245 25.10 -17.93 -8.69
CA ILE A 245 23.80 -17.85 -8.01
C ILE A 245 23.87 -16.89 -6.82
N SER A 246 24.92 -16.97 -5.99
CA SER A 246 25.12 -16.05 -4.85
C SER A 246 25.17 -14.60 -5.29
N ILE A 247 25.89 -14.29 -6.38
CA ILE A 247 25.98 -12.94 -6.93
C ILE A 247 24.61 -12.42 -7.40
N ILE A 248 23.83 -13.27 -8.08
CA ILE A 248 22.49 -12.92 -8.55
C ILE A 248 21.54 -12.67 -7.37
N GLU A 249 21.63 -13.48 -6.31
CA GLU A 249 20.86 -13.27 -5.09
C GLU A 249 21.23 -11.96 -4.38
N GLU A 250 22.51 -11.64 -4.31
CA GLU A 250 22.98 -10.36 -3.75
C GLU A 250 22.40 -9.17 -4.53
N PHE A 251 22.47 -9.22 -5.86
CA PHE A 251 21.87 -8.19 -6.72
C PHE A 251 20.35 -8.07 -6.50
N HIS A 252 19.63 -9.20 -6.45
CA HIS A 252 18.18 -9.18 -6.22
C HIS A 252 17.79 -8.61 -4.84
N LYS A 253 18.57 -8.92 -3.80
CA LYS A 253 18.33 -8.43 -2.43
C LYS A 253 18.63 -6.93 -2.28
N ALA A 254 19.49 -6.37 -3.15
CA ALA A 254 19.82 -4.94 -3.14
C ALA A 254 18.67 -4.05 -3.63
N GLY A 255 17.73 -4.61 -4.41
CA GLY A 255 16.52 -3.93 -4.90
C GLY A 255 16.72 -3.18 -6.22
#